data_AF-A9HJM5-F1
#
_entry.id   AF-A9HJM5-F1
#
_cell.length_a   1.000
_cell.length_b   1.000
_cell.length_c   1.000
_cell.angle_alpha   90.00
_cell.angle_beta   90.00
_cell.angle_gamma   90.00
#
_symmetry.space_group_name_H-M   'P 1'
#
loop_
_entity.id
_entity.type
_entity.pdbx_description
1 polymer ?
#
loop_
_entity_poly.entity_id
_entity_poly.type
_entity_poly.pdbx_seq_one_letter_code
_entity_poly.pdbx_strand_id
1 'polypeptide(L)'
;MGQVHHGSATTTAAVRRAIQHSQESLRVLAKRYGINPKTVAKWKGRTDTSDRRTGPKVASSTILSTEEEAIVVAFRRHTLLPLDDCLYALQATIPHLTRSSLHRCFQRHGISRLPETEGDKPKRSKFKSYPIGYFHIDIAEVRTEMGRLYLLVAIDRTSKFAFVQLHEKATRRVAGDFLRALAAAVPYRIHTVLTDNGTHFTDPAGNGWTPEDIKAMRADGVLFRCHSFELACADLDIEHRLTKPRHPWTNGQVERMNRTIKDATVKRFYYETHDQLRQHLADFVTAYNFARRLKTLRGLTPYEFICQQWEKEPSRFIHNPHHQIPGQNTYSTFGARFAGTVRVGGVALTPNATLGYRHAFGLTTPTTREAFLAGGNAFDVAGVPLSTDAAVLKAGLQAKLTDRLNVGLSYVGQYGDHSTDSGLTGNVKVTF
;
A
#
# COMPACT_ATOMS: atom_id res chain seq x y z
N MET A 1 17.78 6.82 -44.34
CA MET A 1 17.12 6.22 -43.17
C MET A 1 16.12 5.18 -43.64
N GLY A 2 16.29 3.91 -43.26
CA GLY A 2 15.38 2.84 -43.66
C GLY A 2 14.00 3.01 -43.01
N GLN A 3 12.96 3.05 -43.83
CA GLN A 3 11.58 3.09 -43.35
C GLN A 3 11.26 1.71 -42.74
N VAL A 4 11.04 1.64 -41.43
CA VAL A 4 10.67 0.40 -40.75
C VAL A 4 9.25 0.03 -41.18
N HIS A 5 9.14 -0.91 -42.11
CA HIS A 5 7.86 -1.44 -42.55
C HIS A 5 7.35 -2.52 -41.58
N HIS A 6 6.04 -2.60 -41.38
CA HIS A 6 5.43 -3.72 -40.67
C HIS A 6 5.77 -5.03 -41.41
N GLY A 7 6.08 -6.12 -40.70
CA GLY A 7 6.50 -7.40 -41.31
C GLY A 7 5.47 -8.06 -42.26
N SER A 8 4.27 -7.48 -42.36
CA SER A 8 3.16 -7.92 -43.24
C SER A 8 2.83 -6.88 -44.32
N ALA A 9 3.65 -5.83 -44.49
CA ALA A 9 3.39 -4.78 -45.46
C ALA A 9 3.60 -5.30 -46.89
N THR A 10 2.49 -5.56 -47.59
CA THR A 10 2.50 -6.09 -48.97
C THR A 10 2.96 -5.06 -50.02
N THR A 11 3.05 -3.77 -49.65
CA THR A 11 3.52 -2.70 -50.55
C THR A 11 4.63 -1.90 -49.87
N THR A 12 5.86 -2.02 -50.38
CA THR A 12 7.01 -1.22 -49.97
C THR A 12 6.94 0.18 -50.59
N ALA A 13 7.71 1.14 -50.04
CA ALA A 13 7.80 2.48 -50.61
C ALA A 13 8.22 2.49 -52.09
N ALA A 14 9.07 1.55 -52.49
CA ALA A 14 9.49 1.37 -53.89
C ALA A 14 8.34 0.89 -54.78
N VAL A 15 7.56 -0.11 -54.32
CA VAL A 15 6.39 -0.61 -55.05
C VAL A 15 5.32 0.49 -55.19
N ARG A 16 5.08 1.28 -54.14
CA ARG A 16 4.14 2.40 -54.17
C ARG A 16 4.55 3.47 -55.20
N ARG A 17 5.85 3.82 -55.25
CA ARG A 17 6.39 4.75 -56.27
C ARG A 17 6.26 4.18 -57.67
N ALA A 18 6.60 2.92 -57.87
CA ALA A 18 6.48 2.27 -59.17
C ALA A 18 5.03 2.23 -59.68
N ILE A 19 4.06 2.00 -58.79
CA ILE A 19 2.62 2.06 -59.13
C ILE A 19 2.19 3.48 -59.53
N GLN A 20 2.69 4.52 -58.87
CA GLN A 20 2.33 5.91 -59.18
C GLN A 20 2.89 6.39 -60.52
N HIS A 21 4.13 6.01 -60.84
CA HIS A 21 4.79 6.44 -62.09
C HIS A 21 4.42 5.57 -63.31
N SER A 22 3.74 4.44 -63.10
CA SER A 22 3.40 3.53 -64.19
C SER A 22 2.14 3.96 -64.95
N GLN A 23 2.25 3.99 -66.28
CA GLN A 23 1.12 4.16 -67.21
C GLN A 23 0.35 2.85 -67.45
N GLU A 24 0.81 1.73 -66.90
CA GLU A 24 0.16 0.43 -67.09
C GLU A 24 -1.22 0.36 -66.44
N SER A 25 -2.04 -0.59 -66.92
CA SER A 25 -3.38 -0.81 -66.41
C SER A 25 -3.34 -1.41 -65.00
N LEU A 26 -4.41 -1.15 -64.23
CA LEU A 26 -4.53 -1.63 -62.84
C LEU A 26 -4.38 -3.16 -62.72
N ARG A 27 -4.85 -3.90 -63.72
CA ARG A 27 -4.82 -5.38 -63.76
C ARG A 27 -3.41 -5.92 -63.93
N VAL A 28 -2.58 -5.26 -64.75
CA VAL A 28 -1.18 -5.66 -64.98
C VAL A 28 -0.35 -5.40 -63.73
N LEU A 29 -0.51 -4.22 -63.12
CA LEU A 29 0.19 -3.86 -61.88
C LEU A 29 -0.24 -4.75 -60.70
N ALA A 30 -1.53 -5.07 -60.60
CA ALA A 30 -2.05 -5.99 -59.59
C ALA A 30 -1.42 -7.39 -59.70
N LYS A 31 -1.30 -7.91 -60.93
CA LYS A 31 -0.66 -9.20 -61.21
C LYS A 31 0.84 -9.17 -60.93
N ARG A 32 1.55 -8.11 -61.35
CA ARG A 32 3.00 -7.97 -61.16
C ARG A 32 3.41 -7.94 -59.69
N TYR A 33 2.66 -7.19 -58.87
CA TYR A 33 3.00 -6.98 -57.46
C TYR A 33 2.22 -7.89 -56.51
N GLY A 34 1.35 -8.77 -57.00
CA GLY A 34 0.56 -9.69 -56.17
C GLY A 34 -0.39 -8.99 -55.20
N ILE A 35 -0.96 -7.84 -55.59
CA ILE A 35 -1.82 -7.01 -54.74
C ILE A 35 -3.20 -6.78 -55.37
N ASN A 36 -4.21 -6.54 -54.54
CA ASN A 36 -5.58 -6.30 -54.99
C ASN A 36 -5.65 -5.08 -55.95
N PRO A 37 -6.36 -5.15 -57.10
CA PRO A 37 -6.55 -4.01 -58.00
C PRO A 37 -7.07 -2.73 -57.32
N LYS A 38 -7.89 -2.85 -56.26
CA LYS A 38 -8.34 -1.71 -55.45
C LYS A 38 -7.18 -1.02 -54.73
N THR A 39 -6.18 -1.78 -54.29
CA THR A 39 -4.95 -1.25 -53.68
C THR A 39 -4.08 -0.52 -54.69
N VAL A 40 -3.99 -1.03 -55.93
CA VAL A 40 -3.29 -0.34 -57.04
C VAL A 40 -3.99 0.99 -57.35
N ALA A 41 -5.32 0.97 -57.51
CA ALA A 41 -6.11 2.19 -57.76
C ALA A 41 -5.94 3.22 -56.65
N LYS A 42 -5.99 2.78 -55.38
CA LYS A 42 -5.76 3.62 -54.20
C LYS A 42 -4.39 4.29 -54.23
N TRP A 43 -3.32 3.58 -54.59
CA TRP A 43 -1.97 4.16 -54.63
C TRP A 43 -1.75 5.05 -55.86
N LYS A 44 -2.32 4.71 -57.02
CA LYS A 44 -2.25 5.51 -58.25
C LYS A 44 -2.94 6.87 -58.10
N GLY A 45 -4.03 6.94 -57.32
CA GLY A 45 -4.74 8.19 -57.03
C GLY A 45 -4.23 9.01 -55.84
N ARG A 46 -3.18 8.55 -55.13
CA ARG A 46 -2.58 9.31 -54.01
C ARG A 46 -1.51 10.27 -54.53
N THR A 47 -1.38 11.41 -53.85
CA THR A 47 -0.32 12.40 -54.12
C THR A 47 1.02 12.04 -53.49
N ASP A 48 1.05 11.11 -52.52
CA ASP A 48 2.26 10.70 -51.81
C ASP A 48 2.29 9.18 -51.56
N THR A 49 3.50 8.65 -51.36
CA THR A 49 3.75 7.22 -51.11
C THR A 49 3.91 6.87 -49.64
N SER A 50 3.74 7.85 -48.75
CA SER A 50 3.87 7.66 -47.32
C SER A 50 2.72 6.81 -46.79
N ASP A 51 3.03 6.01 -45.77
CA ASP A 51 1.96 5.31 -45.06
C ASP A 51 1.23 6.32 -44.19
N ARG A 52 -0.10 6.37 -44.32
CA ARG A 52 -0.93 7.25 -43.51
C ARG A 52 -1.61 6.42 -42.45
N ARG A 53 -1.73 6.97 -41.24
CA ARG A 53 -2.45 6.32 -40.14
C ARG A 53 -3.87 5.96 -40.60
N THR A 54 -4.13 4.66 -40.73
CA THR A 54 -5.47 4.10 -40.91
C THR A 54 -6.07 3.81 -39.55
N GLY A 55 -7.10 4.57 -39.16
CA GLY A 55 -7.80 4.43 -37.89
C GLY A 55 -8.70 5.63 -37.60
N PRO A 56 -9.47 5.60 -36.50
CA PRO A 56 -10.30 6.72 -36.06
C PRO A 56 -9.48 8.01 -35.89
N LYS A 57 -10.04 9.15 -36.35
CA LYS A 57 -9.41 10.47 -36.19
C LYS A 57 -9.24 10.84 -34.70
N VAL A 58 -10.25 10.50 -33.90
CA VAL A 58 -10.23 10.65 -32.43
C VAL A 58 -10.07 9.27 -31.83
N ALA A 59 -8.98 9.04 -31.09
CA ALA A 59 -8.76 7.77 -30.41
C ALA A 59 -9.51 7.79 -29.08
N SER A 60 -10.58 7.00 -28.96
CA SER A 60 -11.33 6.81 -27.73
C SER A 60 -11.18 5.38 -27.19
N SER A 61 -11.50 5.18 -25.92
CA SER A 61 -11.69 3.84 -25.37
C SER A 61 -13.00 3.25 -25.88
N THR A 62 -13.02 1.95 -26.18
CA THR A 62 -14.27 1.19 -26.34
C THR A 62 -14.67 0.48 -25.04
N ILE A 63 -13.81 0.51 -24.02
CA ILE A 63 -13.97 -0.25 -22.76
C ILE A 63 -14.20 0.69 -21.56
N LEU A 64 -13.63 1.90 -21.61
CA LEU A 64 -13.71 2.86 -20.50
C LEU A 64 -14.68 3.98 -20.87
N SER A 65 -15.53 4.37 -19.92
CA SER A 65 -16.31 5.61 -20.05
C SER A 65 -15.41 6.84 -20.01
N THR A 66 -15.98 8.01 -20.30
CA THR A 66 -15.23 9.27 -20.24
C THR A 66 -14.90 9.63 -18.79
N GLU A 67 -15.79 9.34 -17.85
CA GLU A 67 -15.53 9.52 -16.41
C GLU A 67 -14.45 8.54 -15.92
N GLU A 68 -14.54 7.26 -16.28
CA GLU A 68 -13.55 6.25 -15.90
C GLU A 68 -12.14 6.59 -16.43
N GLU A 69 -12.06 7.06 -17.68
CA GLU A 69 -10.81 7.53 -18.27
C GLU A 69 -10.26 8.76 -17.53
N ALA A 70 -11.13 9.70 -17.12
CA ALA A 70 -10.73 10.84 -16.30
C ALA A 70 -10.21 10.43 -14.92
N ILE A 71 -10.89 9.49 -14.24
CA ILE A 71 -10.47 8.93 -12.95
C ILE A 71 -9.10 8.25 -13.08
N VAL A 72 -8.93 7.39 -14.09
CA VAL A 72 -7.67 6.68 -14.37
C VAL A 72 -6.52 7.66 -14.59
N VAL A 73 -6.74 8.71 -15.38
CA VAL A 73 -5.73 9.74 -15.69
C VAL A 73 -5.40 10.57 -14.45
N ALA A 74 -6.41 11.02 -13.71
CA ALA A 74 -6.23 11.76 -12.47
C ALA A 74 -5.44 10.92 -11.45
N PHE A 75 -5.86 9.68 -11.23
CA PHE A 75 -5.20 8.76 -10.32
C PHE A 75 -3.72 8.58 -10.66
N ARG A 76 -3.39 8.34 -11.94
CA ARG A 76 -2.01 8.17 -12.40
C ARG A 76 -1.16 9.43 -12.20
N ARG A 77 -1.71 10.61 -12.48
CA ARG A 77 -1.00 11.89 -12.31
C ARG A 77 -0.72 12.23 -10.85
N HIS A 78 -1.65 11.92 -9.95
CA HIS A 78 -1.50 12.23 -8.52
C HIS A 78 -0.63 11.20 -7.78
N THR A 79 -0.77 9.92 -8.12
CA THR A 79 -0.09 8.84 -7.37
C THR A 79 1.27 8.49 -7.95
N LEU A 80 1.51 8.75 -9.24
CA LEU A 80 2.72 8.33 -9.97
C LEU A 80 3.06 6.83 -9.78
N LEU A 81 2.06 6.01 -9.50
CA LEU A 81 2.22 4.57 -9.32
C LEU A 81 2.46 3.88 -10.66
N PRO A 82 3.31 2.82 -10.75
CA PRO A 82 3.47 1.99 -11.94
C PRO A 82 2.16 1.43 -12.50
N LEU A 83 2.15 1.04 -13.78
CA LEU A 83 0.93 0.61 -14.49
C LEU A 83 0.15 -0.47 -13.75
N ASP A 84 0.84 -1.52 -13.29
CA ASP A 84 0.18 -2.63 -12.62
C ASP A 84 -0.34 -2.23 -11.23
N ASP A 85 0.33 -1.29 -10.54
CA ASP A 85 -0.14 -0.79 -9.25
C ASP A 85 -1.40 0.10 -9.43
N CYS A 86 -1.44 0.91 -10.50
CA CYS A 86 -2.68 1.61 -10.89
C CYS A 86 -3.80 0.63 -11.24
N LEU A 87 -3.49 -0.48 -11.94
CA LEU A 87 -4.49 -1.49 -12.27
C LEU A 87 -5.13 -2.06 -11.00
N TYR A 88 -4.33 -2.53 -10.06
CA TYR A 88 -4.87 -3.14 -8.85
C TYR A 88 -5.62 -2.14 -7.97
N ALA A 89 -5.13 -0.89 -7.85
CA ALA A 89 -5.81 0.13 -7.07
C ALA A 89 -7.17 0.52 -7.68
N LEU A 90 -7.23 0.64 -9.01
CA LEU A 90 -8.45 1.07 -9.70
C LEU A 90 -9.43 -0.07 -9.96
N GLN A 91 -9.01 -1.33 -9.91
CA GLN A 91 -9.90 -2.49 -10.11
C GLN A 91 -10.99 -2.61 -9.05
N ALA A 92 -10.78 -2.08 -7.85
CA ALA A 92 -11.83 -2.01 -6.83
C ALA A 92 -12.99 -1.09 -7.25
N THR A 93 -12.68 -0.01 -7.98
CA THR A 93 -13.65 1.00 -8.44
C THR A 93 -14.14 0.72 -9.87
N ILE A 94 -13.30 0.10 -10.71
CA ILE A 94 -13.56 -0.21 -12.12
C ILE A 94 -13.27 -1.71 -12.33
N PRO A 95 -14.19 -2.63 -11.99
CA PRO A 95 -13.93 -4.07 -11.99
C PRO A 95 -13.57 -4.66 -13.35
N HIS A 96 -14.08 -4.09 -14.45
CA HIS A 96 -13.76 -4.48 -15.83
C HIS A 96 -12.45 -3.86 -16.36
N LEU A 97 -11.71 -3.11 -15.53
CA LEU A 97 -10.43 -2.53 -15.94
C LEU A 97 -9.42 -3.64 -16.22
N THR A 98 -8.92 -3.67 -17.46
CA THR A 98 -7.88 -4.60 -17.89
C THR A 98 -6.53 -3.88 -17.99
N ARG A 99 -5.44 -4.64 -17.83
CA ARG A 99 -4.08 -4.13 -18.04
C ARG A 99 -3.91 -3.45 -19.41
N SER A 100 -4.52 -4.03 -20.44
CA SER A 100 -4.45 -3.55 -21.82
C SER A 100 -5.24 -2.27 -22.05
N SER A 101 -6.43 -2.14 -21.48
CA SER A 101 -7.22 -0.90 -21.57
C SER A 101 -6.55 0.24 -20.80
N LEU A 102 -6.00 -0.05 -19.62
CA LEU A 102 -5.23 0.90 -18.82
C LEU A 102 -3.97 1.39 -19.56
N HIS A 103 -3.19 0.46 -20.14
CA HIS A 103 -2.01 0.82 -20.92
C HIS A 103 -2.34 1.75 -22.10
N ARG A 104 -3.37 1.40 -22.87
CA ARG A 104 -3.82 2.22 -24.01
C ARG A 104 -4.33 3.59 -23.57
N CYS A 105 -5.03 3.67 -22.44
CA CYS A 105 -5.44 4.92 -21.81
C CYS A 105 -4.21 5.80 -21.50
N PHE A 106 -3.20 5.26 -20.81
CA PHE A 106 -1.98 6.02 -20.52
C PHE A 106 -1.21 6.45 -21.76
N GLN A 107 -1.19 5.64 -22.82
CA GLN A 107 -0.59 6.03 -24.10
C GLN A 107 -1.34 7.19 -24.76
N ARG A 108 -2.68 7.16 -24.77
CA ARG A 108 -3.49 8.26 -25.32
C ARG A 108 -3.24 9.59 -24.61
N HIS A 109 -3.02 9.55 -23.31
CA HIS A 109 -2.81 10.74 -22.48
C HIS A 109 -1.33 11.11 -22.27
N GLY A 110 -0.39 10.42 -22.93
CA GLY A 110 1.04 10.72 -22.83
C GLY A 110 1.69 10.41 -21.48
N ILE A 111 1.03 9.67 -20.59
CA ILE A 111 1.45 9.37 -19.20
C ILE A 111 1.93 7.91 -19.01
N SER A 112 2.21 7.22 -20.11
CA SER A 112 2.66 5.81 -20.11
C SER A 112 3.99 5.62 -19.36
N ARG A 113 4.92 6.57 -19.50
CA ARG A 113 6.19 6.58 -18.77
C ARG A 113 6.03 7.37 -17.47
N LEU A 114 6.59 6.85 -16.38
CA LEU A 114 6.76 7.62 -15.15
C LEU A 114 7.94 8.59 -15.35
N PRO A 115 7.96 9.74 -14.66
CA PRO A 115 9.14 10.58 -14.57
C PRO A 115 10.35 9.75 -14.12
N GLU A 116 11.49 9.91 -14.79
CA GLU A 116 12.70 9.18 -14.40
C GLU A 116 13.22 9.75 -13.07
N THR A 117 13.12 8.94 -12.01
CA THR A 117 13.92 9.15 -10.81
C THR A 117 15.34 8.65 -11.08
N GLU A 118 16.34 9.53 -10.98
CA GLU A 118 17.75 9.18 -11.09
C GLU A 118 18.10 8.03 -10.13
N GLY A 119 18.71 6.97 -10.66
CA GLY A 119 19.16 5.83 -9.87
C GLY A 119 19.46 4.60 -10.72
N ASP A 120 20.62 4.01 -10.46
CA ASP A 120 21.07 2.78 -11.11
C ASP A 120 20.06 1.64 -10.92
N LYS A 121 19.72 0.94 -12.00
CA LYS A 121 18.76 -0.19 -11.96
C LYS A 121 19.53 -1.48 -11.72
N PRO A 122 19.48 -2.09 -10.52
CA PRO A 122 20.17 -3.34 -10.26
C PRO A 122 19.58 -4.50 -11.07
N LYS A 123 20.45 -5.47 -11.42
CA LYS A 123 20.09 -6.71 -12.12
C LYS A 123 18.99 -7.46 -11.34
N ARG A 124 17.87 -7.76 -12.01
CA ARG A 124 16.75 -8.51 -11.42
C ARG A 124 17.09 -10.00 -11.38
N SER A 125 17.30 -10.57 -10.20
CA SER A 125 17.30 -12.02 -9.99
C SER A 125 16.01 -12.46 -9.29
N LYS A 126 15.54 -13.69 -9.56
CA LYS A 126 14.43 -14.29 -8.81
C LYS A 126 14.96 -14.71 -7.44
N PHE A 127 14.40 -14.15 -6.38
CA PHE A 127 14.69 -14.61 -5.01
C PHE A 127 14.13 -16.03 -4.81
N LYS A 128 14.84 -16.85 -4.04
CA LYS A 128 14.34 -18.15 -3.57
C LYS A 128 13.04 -17.95 -2.77
N SER A 129 12.07 -18.85 -2.97
CA SER A 129 10.81 -18.85 -2.20
C SER A 129 11.09 -19.35 -0.79
N TYR A 130 10.58 -18.64 0.21
CA TYR A 130 10.63 -19.02 1.62
C TYR A 130 9.20 -19.11 2.16
N PRO A 131 8.95 -19.94 3.19
CA PRO A 131 7.69 -19.85 3.92
C PRO A 131 7.52 -18.48 4.55
N ILE A 132 6.29 -18.16 4.96
CA ILE A 132 6.00 -16.97 5.75
C ILE A 132 6.70 -17.06 7.12
N GLY A 133 7.13 -15.92 7.68
CA GLY A 133 7.87 -15.88 8.94
C GLY A 133 9.37 -15.63 8.80
N TYR A 134 9.80 -15.10 7.64
CA TYR A 134 11.17 -14.67 7.41
C TYR A 134 11.23 -13.16 7.30
N PHE A 135 11.63 -12.49 8.38
CA PHE A 135 11.77 -11.05 8.42
C PHE A 135 13.17 -10.54 8.08
N HIS A 136 13.21 -9.41 7.39
CA HIS A 136 14.40 -8.58 7.23
C HIS A 136 14.24 -7.36 8.14
N ILE A 137 15.22 -7.11 9.01
CA ILE A 137 15.18 -6.01 9.97
C ILE A 137 16.37 -5.08 9.72
N ASP A 138 16.13 -3.78 9.81
CA ASP A 138 17.13 -2.74 9.66
C ASP A 138 16.77 -1.50 10.48
N ILE A 139 17.77 -0.68 10.78
CA ILE A 139 17.61 0.59 11.49
C ILE A 139 17.97 1.74 10.56
N ALA A 140 17.08 2.71 10.44
CA ALA A 140 17.29 3.91 9.67
C ALA A 140 17.15 5.15 10.56
N GLU A 141 17.90 6.21 10.26
CA GLU A 141 17.70 7.50 10.92
C GLU A 141 16.69 8.37 10.15
N VAL A 142 15.84 9.07 10.91
CA VAL A 142 14.92 10.10 10.44
C VAL A 142 15.01 11.33 11.36
N ARG A 143 14.61 12.51 10.86
CA ARG A 143 14.71 13.77 11.61
C ARG A 143 13.40 14.55 11.58
N THR A 144 13.18 15.26 12.68
CA THR A 144 12.13 16.28 12.88
C THR A 144 12.81 17.55 13.41
N GLU A 145 12.05 18.62 13.65
CA GLU A 145 12.60 19.81 14.30
C GLU A 145 13.13 19.54 15.72
N MET A 146 12.45 18.68 16.50
CA MET A 146 12.90 18.22 17.82
C MET A 146 14.17 17.36 17.81
N GLY A 147 14.69 17.02 16.62
CA GLY A 147 15.93 16.27 16.44
C GLY A 147 15.74 14.89 15.83
N ARG A 148 16.76 14.04 16.03
CA ARG A 148 16.87 12.71 15.41
C ARG A 148 16.01 11.65 16.10
N LEU A 149 15.48 10.75 15.30
CA LEU A 149 14.82 9.51 15.71
C LEU A 149 15.42 8.32 14.96
N TYR A 150 15.39 7.16 15.61
CA TYR A 150 15.76 5.87 15.05
C TYR A 150 14.49 5.12 14.66
N LEU A 151 14.35 4.84 13.37
CA LEU A 151 13.29 4.07 12.77
C LEU A 151 13.75 2.62 12.62
N LEU A 152 13.22 1.71 13.44
CA LEU A 152 13.38 0.28 13.24
C LEU A 152 12.29 -0.20 12.28
N VAL A 153 12.69 -0.96 11.26
CA VAL A 153 11.78 -1.50 10.24
C VAL A 153 12.00 -2.98 10.11
N ALA A 154 10.91 -3.74 10.15
CA ALA A 154 10.86 -5.15 9.82
C ALA A 154 9.95 -5.33 8.60
N ILE A 155 10.39 -6.15 7.63
CA ILE A 155 9.55 -6.55 6.51
C ILE A 155 9.61 -8.06 6.29
N ASP A 156 8.46 -8.71 6.24
CA ASP A 156 8.39 -10.14 5.93
C ASP A 156 8.69 -10.37 4.45
N ARG A 157 9.58 -11.32 4.20
CA ARG A 157 10.11 -11.61 2.88
C ARG A 157 9.04 -12.11 1.92
N THR A 158 8.00 -12.75 2.43
CA THR A 158 6.99 -13.46 1.63
C THR A 158 5.72 -12.63 1.49
N SER A 159 5.09 -12.27 2.61
CA SER A 159 3.87 -11.46 2.70
C SER A 159 4.08 -9.97 2.48
N LYS A 160 5.33 -9.48 2.52
CA LYS A 160 5.65 -8.05 2.45
C LYS A 160 5.04 -7.21 3.57
N PHE A 161 4.54 -7.85 4.63
CA PHE A 161 4.03 -7.17 5.80
C PHE A 161 5.14 -6.35 6.45
N ALA A 162 4.86 -5.08 6.73
CA ALA A 162 5.81 -4.15 7.30
C ALA A 162 5.42 -3.82 8.75
N PHE A 163 6.39 -3.83 9.65
CA PHE A 163 6.23 -3.40 11.03
C PHE A 163 7.33 -2.41 11.37
N VAL A 164 6.96 -1.31 12.01
CA VAL A 164 7.89 -0.20 12.26
C VAL A 164 7.71 0.36 13.66
N GLN A 165 8.79 0.89 14.23
CA GLN A 165 8.75 1.66 15.47
C GLN A 165 9.77 2.81 15.43
N LEU A 166 9.39 3.94 16.02
CA LEU A 166 10.27 5.10 16.19
C LEU A 166 10.74 5.21 17.63
N HIS A 167 12.04 5.37 17.80
CA HIS A 167 12.70 5.46 19.10
C HIS A 167 13.66 6.64 19.14
N GLU A 168 13.76 7.33 20.27
CA GLU A 168 14.73 8.42 20.45
C GLU A 168 16.17 7.91 20.63
N LYS A 169 16.32 6.63 21.01
CA LYS A 169 17.61 5.97 21.20
C LYS A 169 17.60 4.59 20.53
N ALA A 170 18.64 4.26 19.78
CA ALA A 170 18.88 2.91 19.28
C ALA A 170 19.79 2.14 20.25
N THR A 171 19.21 1.52 21.27
CA THR A 171 19.97 0.64 22.19
C THR A 171 19.78 -0.83 21.82
N ARG A 172 20.69 -1.70 22.28
CA ARG A 172 20.55 -3.16 22.12
C ARG A 172 19.23 -3.68 22.70
N ARG A 173 18.79 -3.10 23.82
CA ARG A 173 17.51 -3.41 24.46
C ARG A 173 16.33 -3.03 23.57
N VAL A 174 16.35 -1.85 22.97
CA VAL A 174 15.31 -1.40 22.03
C VAL A 174 15.18 -2.35 20.84
N ALA A 175 16.29 -2.85 20.30
CA ALA A 175 16.25 -3.84 19.22
C ALA A 175 15.59 -5.17 19.67
N GLY A 176 15.91 -5.66 20.87
CA GLY A 176 15.29 -6.86 21.44
C GLY A 176 13.79 -6.68 21.72
N ASP A 177 13.40 -5.54 22.29
CA ASP A 177 12.00 -5.20 22.57
C ASP A 177 11.19 -5.04 21.26
N PHE A 178 11.82 -4.48 20.22
CA PHE A 178 11.24 -4.40 18.88
C PHE A 178 10.93 -5.79 18.29
N LEU A 179 11.83 -6.77 18.44
CA LEU A 179 11.59 -8.14 17.97
C LEU A 179 10.43 -8.81 18.72
N ARG A 180 10.32 -8.60 20.03
CA ARG A 180 9.18 -9.11 20.82
C ARG A 180 7.87 -8.47 20.40
N ALA A 181 7.86 -7.16 20.17
CA ALA A 181 6.69 -6.44 19.68
C ALA A 181 6.29 -6.92 18.28
N LEU A 182 7.26 -7.18 17.40
CA LEU A 182 7.03 -7.75 16.08
C LEU A 182 6.38 -9.14 16.18
N ALA A 183 6.93 -10.03 17.02
CA ALA A 183 6.38 -11.37 17.21
C ALA A 183 4.95 -11.37 17.77
N ALA A 184 4.62 -10.40 18.63
CA ALA A 184 3.26 -10.22 19.14
C ALA A 184 2.29 -9.65 18.10
N ALA A 185 2.79 -8.86 17.13
CA ALA A 185 1.96 -8.19 16.13
C ALA A 185 1.52 -9.10 14.97
N VAL A 186 2.20 -10.23 14.75
CA VAL A 186 1.91 -11.13 13.62
C VAL A 186 1.17 -12.39 14.06
N PRO A 187 0.27 -12.94 13.24
CA PRO A 187 -0.50 -14.14 13.57
C PRO A 187 0.24 -15.46 13.32
N TYR A 188 1.51 -15.40 12.90
CA TYR A 188 2.30 -16.56 12.50
C TYR A 188 3.66 -16.60 13.17
N ARG A 189 4.24 -17.80 13.26
CA ARG A 189 5.56 -18.01 13.84
C ARG A 189 6.63 -17.38 12.96
N ILE A 190 7.46 -16.54 13.58
CA ILE A 190 8.69 -16.05 12.96
C ILE A 190 9.72 -17.17 13.12
N HIS A 191 10.29 -17.64 12.02
CA HIS A 191 11.30 -18.70 12.06
C HIS A 191 12.70 -18.15 11.81
N THR A 192 12.83 -17.04 11.09
CA THR A 192 14.14 -16.45 10.76
C THR A 192 14.07 -14.93 10.71
N VAL A 193 15.07 -14.27 11.29
CA VAL A 193 15.32 -12.83 11.11
C VAL A 193 16.68 -12.62 10.44
N LEU A 194 16.74 -11.73 9.45
CA LEU A 194 17.97 -11.28 8.81
C LEU A 194 18.26 -9.83 9.19
N THR A 195 19.43 -9.59 9.78
CA THR A 195 19.91 -8.25 10.14
C THR A 195 21.30 -7.98 9.55
N ASP A 196 21.74 -6.73 9.60
CA ASP A 196 23.13 -6.39 9.31
C ASP A 196 24.05 -6.73 10.51
N ASN A 197 25.37 -6.58 10.33
CA ASN A 197 26.33 -6.79 11.42
C ASN A 197 26.40 -5.60 12.39
N GLY A 198 25.32 -4.81 12.50
CA GLY A 198 25.27 -3.63 13.35
C GLY A 198 25.34 -4.00 14.83
N THR A 199 26.00 -3.15 15.63
CA THR A 199 26.17 -3.31 17.09
C THR A 199 24.85 -3.35 17.89
N HIS A 200 23.74 -3.00 17.23
CA HIS A 200 22.39 -3.05 17.77
C HIS A 200 21.76 -4.45 17.70
N PHE A 201 22.24 -5.31 16.80
CA PHE A 201 21.68 -6.65 16.54
C PHE A 201 22.62 -7.77 16.99
N THR A 202 23.93 -7.56 16.86
CA THR A 202 24.92 -8.55 17.26
C THR A 202 26.19 -7.88 17.81
N ASP A 203 27.11 -8.68 18.36
CA ASP A 203 28.44 -8.22 18.74
C ASP A 203 29.40 -8.35 17.54
N PRO A 204 29.88 -7.23 16.95
CA PRO A 204 30.77 -7.30 15.78
C PRO A 204 32.10 -7.98 16.06
N ALA A 205 32.51 -8.09 17.33
CA ALA A 205 33.73 -8.77 17.72
C ALA A 205 33.59 -10.31 17.68
N GLY A 206 32.39 -10.85 17.43
CA GLY A 206 32.14 -12.30 17.39
C GLY A 206 32.20 -12.97 18.76
N ASN A 207 32.28 -12.19 19.85
CA ASN A 207 32.32 -12.69 21.22
C ASN A 207 30.91 -12.91 21.82
N GLY A 208 29.87 -12.75 21.01
CA GLY A 208 28.47 -12.93 21.41
C GLY A 208 28.03 -14.38 21.34
N TRP A 209 27.05 -14.73 22.16
CA TRP A 209 26.41 -16.04 22.15
C TRP A 209 25.31 -16.10 21.08
N THR A 210 25.22 -17.22 20.37
CA THR A 210 24.11 -17.50 19.45
C THR A 210 22.83 -17.81 20.23
N PRO A 211 21.63 -17.73 19.60
CA PRO A 211 20.39 -18.16 20.24
C PRO A 211 20.44 -19.59 20.79
N GLU A 212 21.15 -20.49 20.10
CA GLU A 212 21.37 -21.88 20.51
C GLU A 212 22.26 -21.96 21.76
N ASP A 213 23.37 -21.22 21.80
CA ASP A 213 24.26 -21.17 22.97
C ASP A 213 23.52 -20.65 24.21
N ILE A 214 22.73 -19.59 24.04
CA ILE A 214 21.93 -18.97 25.12
C ILE A 214 20.95 -19.99 25.73
N LYS A 215 20.31 -20.81 24.89
CA LYS A 215 19.39 -21.86 25.35
C LYS A 215 20.12 -22.95 26.12
N ALA A 216 21.28 -23.39 25.64
CA ALA A 216 22.10 -24.40 26.33
C ALA A 216 22.57 -23.89 27.70
N MET A 217 23.11 -22.67 27.77
CA MET A 217 23.57 -22.08 29.03
C MET A 217 22.44 -21.91 30.06
N ARG A 218 21.20 -21.63 29.62
CA ARG A 218 20.03 -21.62 30.50
C ARG A 218 19.66 -23.00 31.02
N ALA A 219 19.70 -24.03 30.16
CA ALA A 219 19.42 -25.40 30.56
C ALA A 219 20.41 -25.88 31.62
N ASP A 220 21.67 -25.45 31.52
CA ASP A 220 22.73 -25.77 32.46
C ASP A 220 22.71 -24.89 33.73
N GLY A 221 21.81 -23.91 33.82
CA GLY A 221 21.70 -23.01 34.98
C GLY A 221 22.88 -22.06 35.17
N VAL A 222 23.68 -21.82 34.12
CA VAL A 222 24.88 -20.98 34.19
C VAL A 222 24.52 -19.50 34.12
N LEU A 223 25.21 -18.67 34.90
CA LEU A 223 25.13 -17.21 34.79
C LEU A 223 25.95 -16.72 33.59
N PHE A 224 25.31 -16.01 32.66
CA PHE A 224 25.97 -15.44 31.49
C PHE A 224 25.44 -14.05 31.13
N ARG A 225 26.23 -13.32 30.34
CA ARG A 225 25.84 -12.04 29.75
C ARG A 225 25.66 -12.23 28.25
N CYS A 226 24.49 -11.85 27.73
CA CYS A 226 24.17 -11.98 26.32
C CYS A 226 23.67 -10.66 25.72
N HIS A 227 23.68 -10.61 24.39
CA HIS A 227 23.15 -9.49 23.62
C HIS A 227 21.61 -9.51 23.66
N SER A 228 20.95 -8.38 23.94
CA SER A 228 19.49 -8.33 24.15
C SER A 228 18.68 -8.78 22.94
N PHE A 229 19.20 -8.59 21.72
CA PHE A 229 18.56 -9.07 20.50
C PHE A 229 18.67 -10.60 20.35
N GLU A 230 19.85 -11.17 20.59
CA GLU A 230 20.08 -12.62 20.55
C GLU A 230 19.25 -13.33 21.64
N LEU A 231 19.10 -12.69 22.81
CA LEU A 231 18.23 -13.16 23.88
C LEU A 231 16.75 -13.21 23.45
N ALA A 232 16.27 -12.18 22.73
CA ALA A 232 14.92 -12.18 22.19
C ALA A 232 14.73 -13.25 21.12
N CYS A 233 15.73 -13.47 20.26
CA CYS A 233 15.73 -14.58 19.31
C CYS A 233 15.65 -15.95 20.03
N ALA A 234 16.44 -16.15 21.08
CA ALA A 234 16.43 -17.38 21.87
C ALA A 234 15.06 -17.63 22.54
N ASP A 235 14.48 -16.60 23.15
CA ASP A 235 13.17 -16.69 23.83
C ASP A 235 12.01 -16.99 22.88
N LEU A 236 12.10 -16.51 21.64
CA LEU A 236 11.05 -16.65 20.64
C LEU A 236 11.28 -17.84 19.69
N ASP A 237 12.36 -18.61 19.90
CA ASP A 237 12.77 -19.71 19.03
C ASP A 237 13.01 -19.28 17.57
N ILE A 238 13.68 -18.13 17.39
CA ILE A 238 13.95 -17.51 16.09
C ILE A 238 15.43 -17.71 15.71
N GLU A 239 15.66 -18.21 14.50
CA GLU A 239 17.01 -18.25 13.91
C GLU A 239 17.45 -16.83 13.52
N HIS A 240 18.58 -16.37 14.07
CA HIS A 240 19.18 -15.09 13.70
C HIS A 240 20.22 -15.29 12.60
N ARG A 241 19.99 -14.65 11.44
CA ARG A 241 20.94 -14.62 10.32
C ARG A 241 21.52 -13.23 10.14
N LEU A 242 22.79 -13.19 9.77
CA LEU A 242 23.50 -11.96 9.47
C LEU A 242 23.77 -11.82 7.97
N THR A 243 23.71 -10.59 7.46
CA THR A 243 24.15 -10.31 6.10
C THR A 243 25.63 -10.66 5.92
N LYS A 244 25.96 -11.28 4.79
CA LYS A 244 27.36 -11.53 4.46
C LYS A 244 28.08 -10.20 4.22
N PRO A 245 29.30 -10.00 4.76
CA PRO A 245 30.12 -8.82 4.45
C PRO A 245 30.23 -8.61 2.93
N ARG A 246 30.09 -7.35 2.48
CA ARG A 246 30.13 -6.95 1.04
C ARG A 246 28.98 -7.49 0.16
N HIS A 247 27.87 -7.94 0.75
CA HIS A 247 26.68 -8.38 0.02
C HIS A 247 25.40 -7.59 0.40
N PRO A 248 25.38 -6.26 0.23
CA PRO A 248 24.28 -5.39 0.72
C PRO A 248 22.92 -5.75 0.13
N TRP A 249 22.87 -6.26 -1.11
CA TRP A 249 21.62 -6.66 -1.76
C TRP A 249 20.87 -7.79 -1.03
N THR A 250 21.52 -8.51 -0.11
CA THR A 250 20.86 -9.52 0.71
C THR A 250 19.81 -8.91 1.63
N ASN A 251 19.96 -7.64 2.04
CA ASN A 251 18.95 -6.90 2.80
C ASN A 251 18.09 -5.95 1.95
N GLY A 252 18.11 -6.08 0.62
CA GLY A 252 17.49 -5.11 -0.29
C GLY A 252 15.96 -4.94 -0.17
N GLN A 253 15.26 -5.80 0.58
CA GLN A 253 13.82 -5.62 0.85
C GLN A 253 13.56 -4.54 1.91
N VAL A 254 14.24 -4.62 3.06
CA VAL A 254 14.07 -3.63 4.11
C VAL A 254 14.69 -2.29 3.69
N GLU A 255 15.81 -2.29 2.96
CA GLU A 255 16.37 -1.06 2.38
C GLU A 255 15.39 -0.36 1.42
N ARG A 256 14.65 -1.13 0.61
CA ARG A 256 13.60 -0.59 -0.26
C ARG A 256 12.42 -0.06 0.56
N MET A 257 12.04 -0.75 1.63
CA MET A 257 10.98 -0.28 2.53
C MET A 257 11.38 1.02 3.23
N ASN A 258 12.60 1.09 3.76
CA ASN A 258 13.19 2.29 4.36
C ASN A 258 13.13 3.48 3.42
N ARG A 259 13.50 3.27 2.14
CA ARG A 259 13.36 4.30 1.11
C ARG A 259 11.91 4.72 0.90
N THR A 260 11.00 3.76 0.78
CA THR A 260 9.56 4.01 0.58
C THR A 260 8.98 4.85 1.73
N ILE A 261 9.31 4.51 2.98
CA ILE A 261 8.88 5.25 4.16
C ILE A 261 9.45 6.67 4.13
N LYS A 262 10.76 6.82 3.88
CA LYS A 262 11.40 8.14 3.83
C LYS A 262 10.82 9.05 2.74
N ASP A 263 10.57 8.49 1.55
CA ASP A 263 9.97 9.20 0.42
C ASP A 263 8.51 9.63 0.72
N ALA A 264 7.75 8.81 1.45
CA ALA A 264 6.38 9.13 1.85
C ALA A 264 6.28 10.08 3.05
N THR A 265 7.32 10.16 3.89
CA THR A 265 7.31 10.92 5.15
C THR A 265 8.30 12.09 5.11
N VAL A 266 9.47 11.94 5.71
CA VAL A 266 10.43 13.01 6.03
C VAL A 266 11.08 13.69 4.81
N LYS A 267 11.00 13.11 3.61
CA LYS A 267 11.45 13.80 2.39
C LYS A 267 10.40 14.72 1.78
N ARG A 268 9.13 14.53 2.11
CA ARG A 268 8.01 15.24 1.49
C ARG A 268 7.27 16.16 2.46
N PHE A 269 7.36 15.88 3.75
CA PHE A 269 6.69 16.60 4.82
C PHE A 269 7.69 17.02 5.88
N TYR A 270 7.44 18.20 6.44
CA TYR A 270 8.13 18.73 7.61
C TYR A 270 7.32 18.39 8.88
N TYR A 271 8.01 18.09 9.98
CA TYR A 271 7.40 17.79 11.27
C TYR A 271 8.07 18.61 12.36
N GLU A 272 7.26 19.38 13.07
CA GLU A 272 7.67 20.15 14.25
C GLU A 272 7.91 19.19 15.42
N THR A 273 7.02 18.20 15.61
CA THR A 273 7.07 17.27 16.74
C THR A 273 7.28 15.82 16.31
N HIS A 274 7.87 15.02 17.21
CA HIS A 274 8.00 13.57 17.02
C HIS A 274 6.64 12.88 16.87
N ASP A 275 5.61 13.35 17.58
CA ASP A 275 4.28 12.73 17.55
C ASP A 275 3.56 12.90 16.22
N GLN A 276 3.74 14.04 15.54
CA GLN A 276 3.24 14.21 14.17
C GLN A 276 3.83 13.15 13.23
N LEU A 277 5.14 12.88 13.33
CA LEU A 277 5.79 11.84 12.54
C LEU A 277 5.32 10.43 12.96
N ARG A 278 5.15 10.17 14.26
CA ARG A 278 4.61 8.87 14.74
C ARG A 278 3.22 8.59 14.19
N GLN A 279 2.32 9.59 14.22
CA GLN A 279 0.96 9.44 13.69
C GLN A 279 0.98 9.20 12.18
N HIS A 280 1.68 10.02 11.40
CA HIS A 280 1.74 9.85 9.95
C HIS A 280 2.39 8.52 9.56
N LEU A 281 3.44 8.08 10.28
CA LEU A 281 4.06 6.78 10.05
C LEU A 281 3.07 5.63 10.32
N ALA A 282 2.29 5.70 11.40
CA ALA A 282 1.28 4.70 11.73
C ALA A 282 0.19 4.62 10.65
N ASP A 283 -0.30 5.77 10.18
CA ASP A 283 -1.28 5.85 9.10
C ASP A 283 -0.72 5.28 7.80
N PHE A 284 0.54 5.61 7.47
CA PHE A 284 1.22 5.12 6.27
C PHE A 284 1.38 3.60 6.29
N VAL A 285 1.87 3.03 7.39
CA VAL A 285 2.08 1.58 7.51
C VAL A 285 0.76 0.82 7.55
N THR A 286 -0.28 1.38 8.18
CA THR A 286 -1.63 0.81 8.15
C THR A 286 -2.18 0.78 6.73
N ALA A 287 -2.12 1.91 6.01
CA ALA A 287 -2.52 1.96 4.61
C ALA A 287 -1.72 1.00 3.74
N TYR A 288 -0.41 0.87 3.97
CA TYR A 288 0.45 -0.07 3.25
C TYR A 288 0.06 -1.54 3.49
N ASN A 289 -0.15 -1.94 4.74
CA ASN A 289 -0.43 -3.34 5.09
C ASN A 289 -1.86 -3.78 4.73
N PHE A 290 -2.83 -2.88 4.84
CA PHE A 290 -4.25 -3.23 4.79
C PHE A 290 -5.00 -2.68 3.57
N ALA A 291 -4.51 -1.61 2.93
CA ALA A 291 -5.19 -0.99 1.79
C ALA A 291 -4.39 -1.07 0.47
N ARG A 292 -3.05 -1.08 0.53
CA ARG A 292 -2.21 -1.07 -0.67
C ARG A 292 -2.10 -2.46 -1.28
N ARG A 293 -2.70 -2.64 -2.45
CA ARG A 293 -2.56 -3.84 -3.28
C ARG A 293 -1.18 -3.88 -3.94
N LEU A 294 -0.45 -4.97 -3.76
CA LEU A 294 0.93 -5.12 -4.25
C LEU A 294 1.01 -6.05 -5.45
N LYS A 295 1.66 -5.60 -6.53
CA LYS A 295 1.96 -6.43 -7.70
C LYS A 295 2.72 -7.71 -7.35
N THR A 296 3.64 -7.64 -6.39
CA THR A 296 4.43 -8.80 -5.94
C THR A 296 3.57 -9.89 -5.30
N LEU A 297 2.39 -9.51 -4.78
CA LEU A 297 1.41 -10.39 -4.15
C LEU A 297 0.20 -10.64 -5.07
N ARG A 298 0.36 -10.45 -6.38
CA ARG A 298 -0.70 -10.64 -7.39
C ARG A 298 -1.95 -9.80 -7.11
N GLY A 299 -1.77 -8.59 -6.57
CA GLY A 299 -2.86 -7.66 -6.30
C GLY A 299 -3.49 -7.79 -4.91
N LEU A 300 -2.98 -8.68 -4.05
CA LEU A 300 -3.38 -8.72 -2.65
C LEU A 300 -2.66 -7.63 -1.85
N THR A 301 -3.30 -7.17 -0.78
CA THR A 301 -2.60 -6.43 0.28
C THR A 301 -1.70 -7.39 1.06
N PRO A 302 -0.66 -6.89 1.77
CA PRO A 302 0.13 -7.73 2.66
C PRO A 302 -0.70 -8.56 3.62
N TYR A 303 -1.75 -7.97 4.20
CA TYR A 303 -2.60 -8.67 5.16
C TYR A 303 -3.57 -9.67 4.52
N GLU A 304 -4.18 -9.33 3.38
CA GLU A 304 -4.98 -10.30 2.61
C GLU A 304 -4.14 -11.53 2.21
N PHE A 305 -2.87 -11.31 1.86
CA PHE A 305 -1.95 -12.40 1.57
C PHE A 305 -1.68 -13.26 2.82
N ILE A 306 -1.54 -12.66 4.01
CA ILE A 306 -1.39 -13.40 5.27
C ILE A 306 -2.61 -14.31 5.51
N CYS A 307 -3.84 -13.79 5.37
CA CYS A 307 -5.06 -14.58 5.47
C CYS A 307 -5.06 -15.75 4.46
N GLN A 308 -4.67 -15.50 3.21
CA GLN A 308 -4.58 -16.55 2.20
C GLN A 308 -3.51 -17.61 2.52
N GLN A 309 -2.41 -17.25 3.19
CA GLN A 309 -1.42 -18.22 3.63
C GLN A 309 -1.94 -19.08 4.79
N TRP A 310 -2.77 -18.52 5.67
CA TRP A 310 -3.39 -19.29 6.75
C TRP A 310 -4.31 -20.39 6.22
N GLU A 311 -5.09 -20.10 5.18
CA GLU A 311 -5.93 -21.12 4.51
C GLU A 311 -5.11 -22.28 3.90
N LYS A 312 -3.87 -22.01 3.50
CA LYS A 312 -2.97 -22.99 2.86
C LYS A 312 -2.12 -23.77 3.85
N GLU A 313 -1.55 -23.09 4.84
CA GLU A 313 -0.58 -23.63 5.79
C GLU A 313 -0.92 -23.20 7.24
N PRO A 314 -2.08 -23.62 7.80
CA PRO A 314 -2.55 -23.15 9.11
C PRO A 314 -1.61 -23.53 10.26
N SER A 315 -0.83 -24.61 10.13
CA SER A 315 0.13 -25.07 11.15
C SER A 315 1.28 -24.08 11.41
N ARG A 316 1.51 -23.10 10.53
CA ARG A 316 2.49 -22.03 10.72
C ARG A 316 1.96 -20.87 11.58
N PHE A 317 0.65 -20.85 11.80
CA PHE A 317 -0.02 -19.76 12.50
C PHE A 317 -0.21 -20.08 13.98
N ILE A 318 -0.14 -19.04 14.80
CA ILE A 318 -0.35 -19.12 16.24
C ILE A 318 -1.84 -18.96 16.55
N HIS A 319 -2.53 -18.10 15.78
CA HIS A 319 -3.96 -17.87 15.86
C HIS A 319 -4.52 -17.47 14.49
N ASN A 320 -5.85 -17.51 14.36
CA ASN A 320 -6.53 -17.17 13.12
C ASN A 320 -6.34 -15.66 12.79
N PRO A 321 -5.71 -15.30 11.65
CA PRO A 321 -5.49 -13.91 11.26
C PRO A 321 -6.79 -13.16 10.95
N HIS A 322 -7.88 -13.86 10.62
CA HIS A 322 -9.17 -13.21 10.34
C HIS A 322 -9.73 -12.49 11.58
N HIS A 323 -9.35 -12.90 12.79
CA HIS A 323 -9.75 -12.23 14.05
C HIS A 323 -8.91 -10.99 14.37
N GLN A 324 -7.78 -10.79 13.69
CA GLN A 324 -6.87 -9.66 13.85
C GLN A 324 -7.01 -8.62 12.75
N ILE A 325 -7.96 -8.79 11.84
CA ILE A 325 -8.43 -7.69 11.01
C ILE A 325 -8.98 -6.65 11.99
N PRO A 326 -8.39 -5.43 12.11
CA PRO A 326 -9.08 -4.34 12.78
C PRO A 326 -10.42 -4.26 12.08
N GLY A 327 -11.52 -4.50 12.82
CA GLY A 327 -12.83 -4.88 12.25
C GLY A 327 -13.10 -4.18 10.92
N GLN A 328 -13.53 -4.98 9.93
CA GLN A 328 -13.58 -4.77 8.47
C GLN A 328 -14.23 -3.48 7.92
N ASN A 329 -14.27 -2.39 8.66
CA ASN A 329 -14.82 -1.11 8.24
C ASN A 329 -13.76 -0.03 8.40
N THR A 330 -13.14 0.33 7.29
CA THR A 330 -12.50 1.65 7.20
C THR A 330 -13.59 2.67 6.92
N TYR A 331 -13.66 3.77 7.68
CA TYR A 331 -14.62 4.83 7.42
C TYR A 331 -13.90 6.04 6.82
N SER A 332 -14.36 6.53 5.67
CA SER A 332 -14.00 7.88 5.21
C SER A 332 -15.15 8.82 5.57
N THR A 333 -14.85 9.94 6.23
CA THR A 333 -15.86 10.95 6.56
C THR A 333 -15.52 12.25 5.83
N PHE A 334 -16.40 12.69 4.94
CA PHE A 334 -16.32 13.98 4.25
C PHE A 334 -17.34 14.93 4.87
N GLY A 335 -16.93 16.13 5.29
CA GLY A 335 -17.85 17.04 5.96
C GLY A 335 -17.25 18.37 6.33
N ALA A 336 -18.10 19.23 6.90
CA ALA A 336 -17.73 20.54 7.39
C ALA A 336 -17.78 20.55 8.92
N ARG A 337 -16.78 21.20 9.53
CA ARG A 337 -16.76 21.49 10.96
C ARG A 337 -16.70 23.00 11.16
N PHE A 338 -17.64 23.52 11.93
CA PHE A 338 -17.70 24.89 12.38
C PHE A 338 -17.38 24.94 13.87
N ALA A 339 -16.50 25.85 14.27
CA ALA A 339 -16.31 26.21 15.66
C ALA A 339 -15.95 27.70 15.70
N GLY A 340 -16.62 28.45 16.58
CA GLY A 340 -16.35 29.87 16.76
C GLY A 340 -16.53 30.23 18.22
N THR A 341 -15.74 31.19 18.70
CA THR A 341 -15.87 31.69 20.07
C THR A 341 -16.49 33.07 20.04
N VAL A 342 -17.59 33.24 20.77
CA VAL A 342 -18.32 34.49 20.92
C VAL A 342 -18.38 34.84 22.40
N ARG A 343 -18.08 36.10 22.73
CA ARG A 343 -18.28 36.61 24.10
C ARG A 343 -19.69 37.15 24.21
N VAL A 344 -20.44 36.65 25.18
CA VAL A 344 -21.77 37.15 25.54
C VAL A 344 -21.70 37.56 27.01
N GLY A 345 -21.67 38.87 27.27
CA GLY A 345 -21.34 39.40 28.60
C GLY A 345 -19.93 39.01 29.05
N GLY A 346 -19.78 38.56 30.30
CA GLY A 346 -18.51 38.10 30.88
C GLY A 346 -18.10 36.67 30.51
N VAL A 347 -18.95 35.92 29.80
CA VAL A 347 -18.77 34.49 29.51
C VAL A 347 -18.33 34.30 28.05
N ALA A 348 -17.30 33.49 27.83
CA ALA A 348 -16.90 33.07 26.49
C ALA A 348 -17.61 31.77 26.11
N LEU A 349 -18.39 31.81 25.03
CA LEU A 349 -19.13 30.68 24.50
C LEU A 349 -18.47 30.19 23.20
N THR A 350 -18.26 28.89 23.08
CA THR A 350 -17.69 28.24 21.88
C THR A 350 -18.67 27.23 21.32
N PRO A 351 -19.65 27.65 20.50
CA PRO A 351 -20.44 26.73 19.69
C PRO A 351 -19.53 25.95 18.72
N ASN A 352 -19.83 24.66 18.57
CA ASN A 352 -19.24 23.80 17.57
C ASN A 352 -20.33 22.95 16.89
N ALA A 353 -20.20 22.77 15.59
CA ALA A 353 -21.06 21.90 14.81
C ALA A 353 -20.22 21.14 13.79
N THR A 354 -20.54 19.87 13.58
CA THR A 354 -20.00 19.03 12.52
C THR A 354 -21.17 18.41 11.78
N LEU A 355 -21.16 18.55 10.46
CA LEU A 355 -22.02 17.78 9.58
C LEU A 355 -21.11 17.04 8.61
N GLY A 356 -21.24 15.73 8.54
CA GLY A 356 -20.43 14.89 7.67
C GLY A 356 -21.22 13.74 7.09
N TYR A 357 -20.76 13.28 5.95
CA TYR A 357 -21.17 12.03 5.33
C TYR A 357 -20.02 11.03 5.54
N ARG A 358 -20.36 9.84 6.02
CA ARG A 358 -19.43 8.77 6.35
C ARG A 358 -19.74 7.56 5.47
N HIS A 359 -18.73 7.09 4.73
CA HIS A 359 -18.81 5.87 3.93
C HIS A 359 -17.92 4.79 4.55
N ALA A 360 -18.47 3.60 4.75
CA ALA A 360 -17.80 2.42 5.27
C ALA A 360 -17.31 1.53 4.12
N PHE A 361 -16.01 1.23 4.12
CA PHE A 361 -15.38 0.34 3.15
C PHE A 361 -15.08 -1.01 3.78
N GLY A 362 -15.47 -2.09 3.09
CA GLY A 362 -15.19 -3.47 3.49
C GLY A 362 -16.45 -4.32 3.55
N LEU A 363 -16.43 -5.38 4.36
CA LEU A 363 -17.54 -6.32 4.54
C LEU A 363 -18.51 -5.73 5.56
N THR A 364 -19.59 -5.12 5.08
CA THR A 364 -20.59 -4.47 5.93
C THR A 364 -21.51 -5.45 6.65
N THR A 365 -21.52 -6.74 6.29
CA THR A 365 -22.24 -7.79 7.01
C THR A 365 -21.23 -8.77 7.62
N PRO A 366 -20.95 -8.71 8.93
CA PRO A 366 -20.05 -9.66 9.56
C PRO A 366 -20.70 -11.06 9.55
N THR A 367 -20.00 -12.10 9.10
CA THR A 367 -20.45 -13.49 9.21
C THR A 367 -19.57 -14.27 10.18
N THR A 368 -20.19 -14.96 11.14
CA THR A 368 -19.50 -15.83 12.11
C THR A 368 -19.90 -17.27 11.83
N ARG A 369 -18.92 -18.17 11.73
CA ARG A 369 -19.17 -19.59 11.47
C ARG A 369 -19.23 -20.36 12.77
N GLU A 370 -20.38 -20.92 13.08
CA GLU A 370 -20.67 -21.64 14.33
C GLU A 370 -20.83 -23.14 14.08
N ALA A 371 -20.55 -23.96 15.10
CA ALA A 371 -20.82 -25.39 15.08
C ALA A 371 -21.28 -25.87 16.47
N PHE A 372 -22.22 -26.80 16.50
CA PHE A 372 -22.72 -27.35 17.77
C PHE A 372 -21.65 -28.19 18.48
N LEU A 373 -21.50 -27.96 19.79
CA LEU A 373 -20.56 -28.68 20.66
C LEU A 373 -20.78 -30.20 20.69
N ALA A 374 -22.00 -30.67 20.39
CA ALA A 374 -22.35 -32.10 20.34
C ALA A 374 -22.09 -32.76 18.97
N GLY A 375 -21.51 -32.04 18.01
CA GLY A 375 -21.26 -32.50 16.64
C GLY A 375 -22.36 -32.11 15.65
N GLY A 376 -21.95 -31.71 14.45
CA GLY A 376 -22.80 -31.25 13.35
C GLY A 376 -21.99 -30.43 12.31
N ASN A 377 -22.57 -30.18 11.14
CA ASN A 377 -21.93 -29.32 10.13
C ASN A 377 -21.92 -27.86 10.61
N ALA A 378 -20.77 -27.20 10.45
CA ALA A 378 -20.65 -25.77 10.75
C ALA A 378 -21.54 -24.93 9.82
N PHE A 379 -22.24 -23.94 10.37
CA PHE A 379 -23.15 -23.04 9.66
C PHE A 379 -22.76 -21.57 9.89
N ASP A 380 -23.03 -20.71 8.92
CA ASP A 380 -22.69 -19.28 8.99
C ASP A 380 -23.87 -18.48 9.57
N VAL A 381 -23.61 -17.68 10.60
CA VAL A 381 -24.53 -16.71 11.18
C VAL A 381 -24.11 -15.33 10.71
N ALA A 382 -24.96 -14.67 9.92
CA ALA A 382 -24.77 -13.26 9.59
C ALA A 382 -25.14 -12.38 10.80
N GLY A 383 -24.21 -11.54 11.24
CA GLY A 383 -24.43 -10.48 12.21
C GLY A 383 -25.13 -9.27 11.60
N VAL A 384 -25.42 -8.27 12.43
CA VAL A 384 -26.16 -7.06 12.01
C VAL A 384 -25.36 -6.28 10.96
N PRO A 385 -25.93 -5.99 9.77
CA PRO A 385 -25.27 -5.18 8.76
C PRO A 385 -24.93 -3.79 9.29
N LEU A 386 -23.68 -3.37 9.11
CA LEU A 386 -23.18 -2.02 9.37
C LEU A 386 -23.56 -1.11 8.21
N SER A 387 -24.05 0.09 8.50
CA SER A 387 -24.46 1.05 7.45
C SER A 387 -23.28 1.43 6.56
N THR A 388 -23.35 1.10 5.28
CA THR A 388 -22.37 1.47 4.25
C THR A 388 -22.25 2.99 4.13
N ASP A 389 -23.38 3.68 4.22
CA ASP A 389 -23.48 5.13 4.11
C ASP A 389 -24.19 5.69 5.34
N ALA A 390 -23.64 6.73 5.95
CA ALA A 390 -24.22 7.37 7.12
C ALA A 390 -24.00 8.88 7.16
N ALA A 391 -25.05 9.63 7.51
CA ALA A 391 -24.93 11.02 7.91
C ALA A 391 -24.46 11.09 9.38
N VAL A 392 -23.47 11.93 9.66
CA VAL A 392 -22.89 12.17 10.98
C VAL A 392 -23.13 13.62 11.35
N LEU A 393 -23.75 13.83 12.49
CA LEU A 393 -24.02 15.15 13.05
C LEU A 393 -23.43 15.25 14.45
N LYS A 394 -22.75 16.37 14.72
CA LYS A 394 -22.39 16.77 16.07
C LYS A 394 -22.75 18.23 16.24
N ALA A 395 -23.40 18.58 17.34
CA ALA A 395 -23.68 19.96 17.69
C ALA A 395 -23.40 20.13 19.18
N GLY A 396 -22.61 21.13 19.55
CA GLY A 396 -22.26 21.34 20.95
C GLY A 396 -21.94 22.79 21.27
N LEU A 397 -21.98 23.10 22.55
CA LEU A 397 -21.69 24.40 23.11
C LEU A 397 -20.77 24.20 24.30
N GLN A 398 -19.67 24.96 24.33
CA GLN A 398 -18.82 25.08 25.51
C GLN A 398 -18.96 26.49 26.07
N ALA A 399 -18.98 26.61 27.38
CA ALA A 399 -19.06 27.86 28.12
C ALA A 399 -17.91 27.93 29.11
N LYS A 400 -17.02 28.91 28.93
CA LYS A 400 -16.03 29.30 29.94
C LYS A 400 -16.71 30.26 30.91
N LEU A 401 -17.25 29.70 32.00
CA LEU A 401 -18.01 30.44 33.00
C LEU A 401 -17.11 31.33 33.85
N THR A 402 -15.90 30.85 34.17
CA THR A 402 -14.85 31.60 34.86
C THR A 402 -13.47 31.18 34.34
N ASP A 403 -12.38 31.78 34.84
CA ASP A 403 -11.02 31.32 34.51
C ASP A 403 -10.70 29.91 35.03
N ARG A 404 -11.54 29.36 35.91
CA ARG A 404 -11.35 28.05 36.53
C ARG A 404 -12.43 27.03 36.17
N LEU A 405 -13.53 27.44 35.55
CA LEU A 405 -14.69 26.59 35.29
C LEU A 405 -15.12 26.64 33.81
N ASN A 406 -15.07 25.48 33.16
CA ASN A 406 -15.60 25.27 31.82
C ASN A 406 -16.68 24.19 31.84
N VAL A 407 -17.81 24.45 31.19
CA VAL A 407 -18.92 23.50 31.04
C VAL A 407 -19.19 23.30 29.56
N GLY A 408 -19.47 22.07 29.14
CA GLY A 408 -19.79 21.75 27.75
C GLY A 408 -20.96 20.77 27.66
N LEU A 409 -21.75 20.94 26.60
CA LEU A 409 -22.81 20.01 26.22
C LEU A 409 -22.72 19.77 24.72
N SER A 410 -22.83 18.53 24.27
CA SER A 410 -22.88 18.19 22.86
C SER A 410 -23.82 17.03 22.56
N TYR A 411 -24.59 17.17 21.50
CA TYR A 411 -25.33 16.12 20.85
C TYR A 411 -24.49 15.50 19.72
N VAL A 412 -24.53 14.17 19.59
CA VAL A 412 -23.89 13.42 18.50
C VAL A 412 -24.92 12.46 17.94
N GLY A 413 -25.05 12.40 16.61
CA GLY A 413 -25.91 11.45 15.91
C GLY A 413 -25.22 10.87 14.69
N GLN A 414 -25.48 9.59 14.42
CA GLN A 414 -25.12 8.90 13.20
C GLN A 414 -26.36 8.21 12.64
N TYR A 415 -26.69 8.50 11.38
CA TYR A 415 -27.90 8.02 10.72
C TYR A 415 -27.50 7.36 9.40
N GLY A 416 -27.51 6.03 9.38
CA GLY A 416 -27.25 5.25 8.18
C GLY A 416 -28.40 4.31 7.85
N ASP A 417 -28.32 3.71 6.66
CA ASP A 417 -29.42 2.93 6.08
C ASP A 417 -29.86 1.73 6.94
N HIS A 418 -28.98 1.19 7.78
CA HIS A 418 -29.20 -0.01 8.60
C HIS A 418 -29.02 0.25 10.10
N SER A 419 -28.64 1.46 10.50
CA SER A 419 -28.42 1.80 11.91
C SER A 419 -28.58 3.28 12.19
N THR A 420 -29.23 3.60 13.30
CA THR A 420 -29.30 4.96 13.86
C THR A 420 -28.79 4.95 15.28
N ASP A 421 -27.87 5.86 15.58
CA ASP A 421 -27.30 6.05 16.91
C ASP A 421 -27.32 7.54 17.23
N SER A 422 -27.70 7.88 18.47
CA SER A 422 -27.70 9.27 18.92
C SER A 422 -27.47 9.35 20.41
N GLY A 423 -26.71 10.34 20.84
CA GLY A 423 -26.33 10.52 22.23
C GLY A 423 -26.09 11.98 22.59
N LEU A 424 -26.28 12.26 23.87
CA LEU A 424 -25.95 13.55 24.49
C LEU A 424 -24.77 13.36 25.45
N THR A 425 -23.79 14.24 25.38
CA THR A 425 -22.60 14.22 26.22
C THR A 425 -22.43 15.57 26.90
N GLY A 426 -22.34 15.56 28.23
CA GLY A 426 -22.00 16.72 29.04
C GLY A 426 -20.61 16.59 29.65
N ASN A 427 -19.87 17.68 29.78
CA ASN A 427 -18.56 17.71 30.43
C ASN A 427 -18.39 18.95 31.31
N VAL A 428 -17.74 18.79 32.45
CA VAL A 428 -17.37 19.89 33.36
C VAL A 428 -15.89 19.78 33.67
N LYS A 429 -15.15 20.87 33.46
CA LYS A 429 -13.70 20.95 33.74
C LYS A 429 -13.43 22.08 34.72
N VAL A 430 -12.89 21.71 35.89
CA VAL A 430 -12.45 22.63 36.95
C VAL A 430 -10.93 22.63 36.98
N THR A 431 -10.31 23.81 37.07
CA THR A 431 -8.86 23.98 37.25
C THR A 431 -8.61 24.61 38.62
N PHE A 432 -7.82 23.92 39.45
CA PHE A 432 -7.54 24.27 40.84
C PHE A 432 -6.28 25.11 40.96
#